data_AF-A0A9E7CQR1-F1
#
_entry.id   AF-A0A9E7CQR1-F1
#
_cell.length_a   1.000
_cell.length_b   1.000
_cell.length_c   1.000
_cell.angle_alpha   90.00
_cell.angle_beta   90.00
_cell.angle_gamma   90.00
#
_symmetry.space_group_name_H-M   'P 1'
#
loop_
_entity.id
_entity.type
_entity.pdbx_description
1 polymer ?
#
loop_
_entity_poly.entity_id
_entity_poly.type
_entity_poly.pdbx_seq_one_letter_code
_entity_poly.pdbx_strand_id
1 'polypeptide(L)'
;MGELVSSLVDNSCCILSARTFAKEIIQNLPACTVVAAENESVGEKIRDAFCHVHFRPYLSTDVMGVQVVGAVKNVLAIGCGIIKARGLGENALAAFVSRGLAEIKDLGVAKGGQLSTFWALLVWVM
;
A
#
# COMPACT_ATOMS: atom_id res chain seq x y z
N MET A 1 -10.27 -0.80 -8.61
CA MET A 1 -9.39 -1.30 -9.69
C MET A 1 -9.46 -2.82 -9.77
N GLY A 2 -9.30 -3.57 -8.67
CA GLY A 2 -9.47 -5.03 -8.65
C GLY A 2 -10.84 -5.51 -9.14
N GLU A 3 -11.94 -4.91 -8.68
CA GLU A 3 -13.31 -5.21 -9.15
C GLU A 3 -13.53 -4.96 -10.66
N LEU A 4 -12.78 -4.01 -11.23
CA LEU A 4 -12.86 -3.71 -12.66
C LEU A 4 -11.99 -4.68 -13.47
N VAL A 5 -10.87 -5.14 -12.89
CA VAL A 5 -10.04 -6.16 -13.53
C VAL A 5 -10.74 -7.51 -13.48
N SER A 6 -11.34 -7.89 -12.37
CA SER A 6 -12.10 -9.15 -12.25
C SER A 6 -13.35 -9.19 -13.15
N SER A 7 -13.93 -8.05 -13.50
CA SER A 7 -15.02 -7.99 -14.48
C SER A 7 -14.55 -8.05 -15.94
N LEU A 8 -13.23 -7.90 -16.19
CA LEU A 8 -12.62 -7.92 -17.51
C LEU A 8 -11.82 -9.19 -17.79
N VAL A 9 -11.39 -9.93 -16.77
CA VAL A 9 -10.63 -11.18 -16.92
C VAL A 9 -11.19 -12.29 -16.02
N ASP A 10 -11.24 -13.50 -16.57
CA ASP A 10 -11.72 -14.72 -15.89
C ASP A 10 -10.70 -15.33 -14.91
N ASN A 11 -9.68 -14.56 -14.53
CA ASN A 11 -8.57 -15.03 -13.70
C ASN A 11 -8.63 -14.42 -12.29
N SER A 12 -8.21 -15.21 -11.30
CA SER A 12 -8.00 -14.72 -9.93
C SER A 12 -7.03 -13.54 -9.92
N CYS A 13 -7.48 -12.40 -9.40
CA CYS A 13 -6.69 -11.17 -9.30
C CYS A 13 -5.99 -11.09 -7.94
N CYS A 14 -4.77 -10.56 -7.93
CA CYS A 14 -4.04 -10.21 -6.71
C CYS A 14 -3.51 -8.77 -6.80
N ILE A 15 -3.40 -8.11 -5.65
CA ILE A 15 -2.83 -6.76 -5.52
C ILE A 15 -1.42 -6.89 -4.96
N LEU A 16 -0.44 -6.40 -5.72
CA LEU A 16 0.92 -6.17 -5.22
C LEU A 16 1.03 -4.70 -4.80
N SER A 17 1.14 -4.44 -3.50
CA SER A 17 1.28 -3.08 -2.97
C SER A 17 2.56 -2.97 -2.16
N ALA A 18 3.48 -2.15 -2.64
CA ALA A 18 4.82 -2.03 -2.10
C ALA A 18 5.04 -0.69 -1.40
N ARG A 19 5.93 -0.73 -0.39
CA ARG A 19 6.59 0.43 0.21
C ARG A 19 8.01 0.54 -0.35
N THR A 20 8.15 0.51 -1.66
CA THR A 20 9.45 0.35 -2.32
C THR A 20 9.64 1.37 -3.42
N PHE A 21 10.87 1.83 -3.56
CA PHE A 21 11.29 2.60 -4.72
C PHE A 21 11.83 1.64 -5.78
N ALA A 22 11.29 1.69 -7.00
CA ALA A 22 11.72 0.82 -8.09
C ALA A 22 13.24 0.89 -8.33
N LYS A 23 13.84 2.08 -8.15
CA LYS A 23 15.28 2.29 -8.25
C LYS A 23 16.06 1.46 -7.22
N GLU A 24 15.58 1.36 -5.99
CA GLU A 24 16.22 0.61 -4.91
C GLU A 24 16.09 -0.91 -5.14
N ILE A 25 14.95 -1.35 -5.70
CA ILE A 25 14.76 -2.76 -6.10
C ILE A 25 15.81 -3.18 -7.12
N ILE A 26 16.01 -2.36 -8.16
CA ILE A 26 17.02 -2.62 -9.21
C ILE A 26 18.44 -2.63 -8.62
N GLN A 27 18.67 -1.89 -7.54
CA GLN A 27 19.94 -1.85 -6.82
C GLN A 27 20.12 -3.00 -5.81
N ASN A 28 19.19 -3.96 -5.75
CA ASN A 28 19.18 -5.05 -4.78
C ASN A 28 19.22 -4.57 -3.31
N LEU A 29 18.67 -3.38 -3.03
CA LEU A 29 18.54 -2.91 -1.66
C LEU A 29 17.35 -3.62 -0.97
N PRO A 30 17.45 -3.90 0.35
CA PRO A 30 16.39 -4.60 1.07
C PRO A 30 15.04 -3.90 0.97
N ALA A 31 14.03 -4.66 0.56
CA ALA A 31 12.69 -4.16 0.35
C ALA A 31 11.65 -5.19 0.80
N CYS A 32 10.50 -4.67 1.23
CA CYS A 32 9.34 -5.49 1.54
C CYS A 32 8.09 -4.98 0.83
N THR A 33 7.22 -5.90 0.48
CA THR A 33 5.97 -5.62 -0.22
C THR A 33 4.84 -6.47 0.35
N VAL A 34 3.61 -6.14 0.04
CA VAL A 34 2.44 -6.97 0.36
C VAL A 34 1.82 -7.50 -0.93
N VAL A 35 1.54 -8.80 -0.94
CA VAL A 35 0.72 -9.48 -1.94
C VAL A 35 -0.61 -9.77 -1.27
N ALA A 36 -1.68 -9.11 -1.74
CA ALA A 36 -3.03 -9.35 -1.28
C ALA A 36 -3.83 -10.14 -2.31
N ALA A 37 -4.48 -11.22 -1.89
CA ALA A 37 -5.31 -12.05 -2.76
C ALA A 37 -6.49 -12.64 -1.97
N GLU A 38 -7.65 -12.76 -2.61
CA GLU A 38 -8.80 -13.47 -2.01
C GLU A 38 -8.53 -14.97 -1.96
N ASN A 39 -7.89 -15.51 -2.99
CA ASN A 39 -7.42 -16.88 -3.03
C ASN A 39 -5.97 -16.96 -2.52
N GLU A 40 -5.80 -17.49 -1.31
CA GLU A 40 -4.51 -17.61 -0.64
C GLU A 40 -3.49 -18.41 -1.47
N SER A 41 -3.91 -19.49 -2.14
CA SER A 41 -3.01 -20.30 -2.99
C SER A 41 -2.46 -19.50 -4.18
N VAL A 42 -3.24 -18.58 -4.75
CA VAL A 42 -2.76 -17.66 -5.78
C VAL A 42 -1.77 -16.66 -5.17
N GLY A 43 -2.10 -16.12 -4.00
CA GLY A 43 -1.21 -15.24 -3.24
C GLY A 43 0.15 -15.90 -2.96
N GLU A 44 0.16 -17.15 -2.48
CA GLU A 44 1.38 -17.92 -2.18
C GLU A 44 2.25 -18.11 -3.42
N LYS A 45 1.66 -18.51 -4.55
CA LYS A 45 2.40 -18.66 -5.82
C LYS A 45 3.09 -17.35 -6.22
N ILE A 46 2.39 -16.22 -6.10
CA ILE A 46 2.95 -14.90 -6.40
C ILE A 46 4.02 -14.52 -5.37
N ARG A 47 3.76 -14.71 -4.07
CA ARG A 47 4.77 -14.48 -3.02
C ARG A 47 6.05 -15.24 -3.35
N ASP A 48 5.96 -16.53 -3.64
CA ASP A 48 7.12 -17.39 -3.87
C ASP A 48 7.86 -17.04 -5.16
N ALA A 49 7.13 -16.63 -6.20
CA ALA A 49 7.73 -16.17 -7.46
C ALA A 49 8.53 -14.86 -7.30
N PHE A 50 8.10 -13.97 -6.40
CA PHE A 50 8.77 -12.68 -6.16
C PHE A 50 9.74 -12.71 -4.97
N CYS A 51 9.70 -13.73 -4.11
CA CYS A 51 10.54 -13.80 -2.92
C CYS A 51 11.99 -14.05 -3.30
N HIS A 52 12.88 -13.15 -2.89
CA HIS A 52 14.33 -13.35 -2.96
C HIS A 52 15.03 -12.64 -1.80
N VAL A 53 16.36 -12.84 -1.69
CA VAL A 53 17.17 -12.38 -0.55
C VAL A 53 17.03 -10.89 -0.19
N HIS A 54 16.72 -10.02 -1.17
CA HIS A 54 16.57 -8.58 -0.97
C HIS A 54 15.14 -8.07 -1.15
N PHE A 55 14.18 -8.94 -1.52
CA PHE A 55 12.80 -8.54 -1.72
C PHE A 55 11.87 -9.57 -1.09
N ARG A 56 11.17 -9.13 -0.03
CA ARG A 56 10.31 -10.00 0.77
C ARG A 56 8.84 -9.63 0.64
N PRO A 57 8.04 -10.41 -0.11
CA PRO A 57 6.59 -10.26 -0.13
C PRO A 57 5.95 -10.88 1.12
N TYR A 58 4.98 -10.17 1.70
CA TYR A 58 4.12 -10.66 2.78
C TYR A 58 2.70 -10.89 2.25
N LEU A 59 2.04 -11.94 2.70
CA LEU A 59 0.66 -12.24 2.28
C LEU A 59 -0.35 -11.45 3.10
N SER A 60 -1.44 -11.08 2.45
CA SER A 60 -2.65 -10.58 3.08
C SER A 60 -3.87 -11.10 2.34
N THR A 61 -4.95 -11.34 3.08
CA THR A 61 -6.27 -11.62 2.49
C THR A 61 -7.13 -10.36 2.35
N ASP A 62 -6.68 -9.22 2.91
CA ASP A 62 -7.38 -7.95 2.85
C ASP A 62 -7.07 -7.18 1.55
N VAL A 63 -7.62 -7.68 0.44
CA VAL A 63 -7.47 -7.07 -0.89
C VAL A 63 -7.97 -5.63 -0.90
N MET A 64 -9.13 -5.38 -0.29
CA MET A 64 -9.75 -4.06 -0.25
C MET A 64 -8.88 -3.05 0.51
N GLY A 65 -8.43 -3.38 1.72
CA GLY A 65 -7.57 -2.49 2.51
C GLY A 65 -6.26 -2.16 1.80
N VAL A 66 -5.59 -3.18 1.24
CA VAL A 66 -4.32 -3.00 0.53
C VAL A 66 -4.50 -2.14 -0.73
N GLN A 67 -5.60 -2.31 -1.47
CA GLN A 67 -5.91 -1.50 -2.65
C GLN A 67 -6.19 -0.04 -2.28
N VAL A 68 -6.98 0.21 -1.22
CA VAL A 68 -7.29 1.58 -0.77
C VAL A 68 -6.02 2.31 -0.35
N VAL A 69 -5.18 1.68 0.47
CA VAL A 69 -3.89 2.28 0.88
C VAL A 69 -3.02 2.59 -0.34
N GLY A 70 -2.90 1.64 -1.27
CA GLY A 70 -2.09 1.80 -2.48
C GLY A 70 -2.54 2.96 -3.37
N ALA A 71 -3.85 3.18 -3.47
CA ALA A 71 -4.42 4.25 -4.27
C ALA A 71 -4.28 5.63 -3.59
N VAL A 72 -4.63 5.73 -2.30
CA VAL A 72 -4.78 7.03 -1.62
C VAL A 72 -3.43 7.60 -1.15
N LYS A 73 -2.39 6.77 -0.95
CA LYS A 73 -1.06 7.26 -0.52
C LYS A 73 -0.48 8.35 -1.43
N ASN A 74 -0.80 8.33 -2.73
CA ASN A 74 -0.32 9.32 -3.69
C ASN A 74 -0.95 10.70 -3.46
N VAL A 75 -2.22 10.74 -3.03
CA VAL A 75 -2.90 11.99 -2.67
C VAL A 75 -2.22 12.62 -1.45
N LEU A 76 -1.89 11.79 -0.45
CA LEU A 76 -1.15 12.22 0.72
C LEU A 76 0.24 12.77 0.33
N ALA A 77 0.96 12.07 -0.55
CA ALA A 77 2.27 12.50 -1.03
C ALA A 77 2.23 13.86 -1.74
N ILE A 78 1.19 14.13 -2.54
CA ILE A 78 0.98 15.44 -3.20
C ILE A 78 0.81 16.54 -2.14
N GLY A 79 -0.03 16.31 -1.13
CA GLY A 79 -0.23 17.27 -0.04
C GLY A 79 1.04 17.54 0.76
N CYS A 80 1.82 16.49 1.07
CA CYS A 80 3.15 16.64 1.68
C CYS A 80 4.08 17.50 0.83
N GLY A 81 4.08 17.29 -0.50
CA GLY A 81 4.85 18.10 -1.45
C GLY A 81 4.46 19.58 -1.42
N ILE A 82 3.15 19.89 -1.36
CA ILE A 82 2.64 21.27 -1.27
C ILE A 82 3.11 21.95 0.02
N ILE A 83 3.01 21.25 1.15
CA ILE A 83 3.43 21.78 2.46
C ILE A 83 4.92 22.10 2.47
N LYS A 84 5.75 21.17 1.95
CA LYS A 84 7.19 21.35 1.80
C LYS A 84 7.52 22.52 0.86
N ALA A 85 6.86 22.61 -0.29
CA ALA A 85 7.08 23.68 -1.26
C ALA A 85 6.71 25.07 -0.71
N ARG A 86 5.76 25.13 0.23
CA ARG A 86 5.38 26.37 0.93
C ARG A 86 6.21 26.70 2.16
N GLY A 87 7.16 25.85 2.55
CA GLY A 87 8.03 26.09 3.69
C GLY A 87 7.28 26.18 5.03
N LEU A 88 6.13 25.50 5.17
CA LEU A 88 5.27 25.59 6.37
C LEU A 88 5.84 24.88 7.61
N GLY A 89 6.97 24.21 7.46
CA GLY A 89 7.68 23.52 8.54
C GLY A 89 7.17 22.11 8.84
N GLU A 90 7.96 21.39 9.64
CA GLU A 90 7.74 19.97 9.94
C GLU A 90 6.48 19.72 10.78
N ASN A 91 6.08 20.66 11.64
CA ASN A 91 4.84 20.51 12.42
C ASN A 91 3.59 20.48 11.52
N ALA A 92 3.56 21.32 10.49
CA ALA A 92 2.46 21.33 9.52
C ALA A 92 2.43 20.03 8.71
N LEU A 93 3.61 19.52 8.33
CA LEU A 93 3.75 18.24 7.63
C LEU A 93 3.27 17.09 8.49
N ALA A 94 3.71 17.01 9.74
CA ALA A 94 3.33 15.96 10.68
C ALA A 94 1.82 15.97 10.98
N ALA A 95 1.23 17.16 11.19
CA ALA A 95 -0.21 17.31 11.39
C ALA A 95 -1.02 16.86 10.17
N PHE A 96 -0.57 17.22 8.97
CA PHE A 96 -1.19 16.80 7.72
C PHE A 96 -1.10 15.29 7.50
N VAL A 97 0.08 14.69 7.69
CA VAL A 97 0.26 13.24 7.57
C VAL A 97 -0.65 12.52 8.57
N SER A 98 -0.65 12.92 9.84
CA SER A 98 -1.45 12.28 10.89
C SER A 98 -2.95 12.31 10.58
N ARG A 99 -3.46 13.47 10.12
CA ARG A 99 -4.85 13.62 9.68
C ARG A 99 -5.16 12.77 8.45
N GLY A 100 -4.29 12.79 7.45
CA GLY A 100 -4.46 12.01 6.23
C GLY A 100 -4.45 10.51 6.50
N LEU A 101 -3.60 10.02 7.41
CA LEU A 101 -3.59 8.62 7.81
C LEU A 101 -4.91 8.21 8.48
N ALA A 102 -5.47 9.07 9.35
CA ALA A 102 -6.76 8.82 9.98
C ALA A 102 -7.89 8.75 8.94
N GLU A 103 -7.90 9.66 7.96
CA GLU A 103 -8.91 9.69 6.89
C GLU A 103 -8.80 8.47 5.96
N ILE A 104 -7.58 8.05 5.60
CA ILE A 104 -7.35 6.82 4.81
C ILE A 104 -7.89 5.59 5.54
N LYS A 105 -7.59 5.48 6.84
CA LYS A 105 -8.08 4.40 7.71
C LYS A 105 -9.60 4.38 7.76
N ASP A 106 -10.24 5.51 8.02
CA ASP A 106 -11.71 5.60 8.13
C ASP A 106 -12.38 5.25 6.80
N LEU A 107 -11.88 5.79 5.68
CA LEU A 107 -12.37 5.46 4.35
C LEU A 107 -12.22 3.96 4.06
N GLY A 108 -11.05 3.41 4.35
CA GLY A 108 -10.74 2.02 4.04
C GLY A 108 -11.56 1.02 4.85
N VAL A 109 -11.77 1.29 6.15
CA VAL A 109 -12.68 0.50 6.99
C VAL A 109 -14.11 0.60 6.49
N ALA A 110 -14.58 1.81 6.13
CA ALA A 110 -15.92 1.98 5.55
C ALA A 110 -16.11 1.24 4.21
N LYS A 111 -15.02 0.93 3.50
CA LYS A 111 -14.99 0.12 2.27
C LYS A 111 -14.79 -1.38 2.51
N GLY A 112 -14.79 -1.83 3.77
CA GLY A 112 -14.65 -3.24 4.13
C GLY A 112 -13.22 -3.73 4.34
N GLY A 113 -12.24 -2.82 4.33
CA GLY A 113 -10.85 -3.16 4.67
C GLY A 113 -10.66 -3.41 6.17
N GLN A 114 -9.65 -4.21 6.51
CA GLN A 114 -9.31 -4.53 7.90
C GLN A 114 -8.47 -3.42 8.53
N LEU A 115 -8.82 -3.03 9.75
CA LEU A 115 -8.11 -1.99 10.50
C LEU A 115 -6.60 -2.27 10.64
N SER A 116 -6.22 -3.53 10.86
CA SER A 116 -4.83 -3.98 10.97
C SER A 116 -3.99 -3.68 9.74
N THR A 117 -4.57 -3.77 8.53
CA THR A 117 -3.88 -3.47 7.26
C THR A 117 -3.42 -2.03 7.19
N PHE A 118 -4.27 -1.10 7.62
CA PHE A 118 -3.94 0.33 7.64
C PHE A 118 -2.80 0.61 8.61
N TRP A 119 -2.83 0.06 9.82
CA TRP A 119 -1.71 0.22 10.75
C TRP A 119 -0.42 -0.44 10.25
N ALA A 120 -0.49 -1.61 9.64
CA ALA A 120 0.70 -2.30 9.10
C ALA A 120 1.36 -1.51 7.95
N LEU A 121 0.57 -0.85 7.09
CA LEU A 121 1.07 -0.18 5.88
C LEU A 121 1.31 1.33 6.06
N LEU A 122 0.56 2.01 6.92
CA LEU A 122 0.60 3.48 7.03
C LEU A 122 1.60 4.01 8.07
N VAL A 123 2.05 3.18 9.02
CA VAL A 123 2.91 3.62 10.14
C VAL A 123 4.31 4.11 9.68
N TRP A 124 4.68 3.90 8.42
CA TRP A 124 6.01 4.26 7.88
C TRP A 124 5.97 5.48 6.94
N VAL A 125 4.88 6.25 6.95
CA VAL A 125 4.74 7.50 6.16
C VAL A 125 5.26 8.73 6.93
N MET A 126 5.58 8.57 8.22
CA MET A 126 6.23 9.58 9.07
C MET A 126 7.75 9.38 9.07
#